data_AF-A0AAV8WQ75-F1
#
_entry.id   AF-A0AAV8WQ75-F1
#
_cell.length_a   1.000
_cell.length_b   1.000
_cell.length_c   1.000
_cell.angle_alpha   90.00
_cell.angle_beta   90.00
_cell.angle_gamma   90.00
#
_symmetry.space_group_name_H-M   'P 1'
#
loop_
_entity.id
_entity.type
_entity.pdbx_description
1 polymer ?
#
loop_
_entity_poly.entity_id
_entity_poly.type
_entity_poly.pdbx_seq_one_letter_code
_entity_poly.pdbx_strand_id
1 'polypeptide(L)'
;DETYSCAVLDCPEWLGDELEEGCYRKYDVDKCCSTGSICPSKEKVEECEFDGKTHKEGELFFPQDTCMKCACQAGFQGKIEEPFCKRNLCSLQILHTDKLQNVCAPVYFKKEEEKSLCCPNDWVCRSLIQIRNRTPVSFDKRINEQLITILLILELTCQFGAASLKLGEGFEQKVDYYGTVRNVTCECILPPLVACKEI
;
A
#
# COMPACT_ATOMS: atom_id res chain seq x y z
N ASP A 1 23.78 3.54 -11.66
CA ASP A 1 22.38 3.33 -11.28
C ASP A 1 22.28 3.17 -9.78
N GLU A 2 22.08 4.29 -9.09
CA GLU A 2 21.91 4.31 -7.63
C GLU A 2 20.43 4.05 -7.32
N THR A 3 20.11 2.82 -6.96
CA THR A 3 18.83 2.47 -6.35
C THR A 3 18.84 2.97 -4.90
N TYR A 4 18.32 4.18 -4.67
CA TYR A 4 18.09 4.70 -3.33
C TYR A 4 16.89 3.96 -2.71
N SER A 5 17.13 2.92 -1.91
CA SER A 5 16.14 2.41 -0.98
C SER A 5 16.23 3.25 0.29
N CYS A 6 15.36 4.24 0.42
CA CYS A 6 15.24 4.94 1.68
C CYS A 6 14.42 4.09 2.64
N ALA A 7 15.06 3.52 3.66
CA ALA A 7 14.32 3.02 4.81
C ALA A 7 13.89 4.24 5.63
N VAL A 8 12.62 4.33 6.00
CA VAL A 8 12.09 5.42 6.85
C VAL A 8 12.91 5.55 8.14
N LEU A 9 13.50 4.46 8.63
CA LEU A 9 14.37 4.42 9.81
C LEU A 9 15.72 5.15 9.64
N ASP A 10 16.15 5.40 8.40
CA ASP A 10 17.40 6.13 8.12
C ASP A 10 17.18 7.64 8.01
N CYS A 11 15.94 8.10 8.13
CA CYS A 11 15.67 9.53 8.03
C CYS A 11 16.12 10.26 9.32
N PRO A 12 16.92 11.34 9.20
CA PRO A 12 17.43 12.09 10.35
C PRO A 12 16.36 12.54 11.35
N GLU A 13 15.14 12.81 10.88
CA GLU A 13 13.99 13.15 11.74
C GLU A 13 13.71 12.14 12.85
N TRP A 14 14.01 10.85 12.65
CA TRP A 14 13.73 9.81 13.63
C TRP A 14 14.93 9.48 14.51
N LEU A 15 16.08 10.10 14.25
CA LEU A 15 17.35 9.87 14.97
C LEU A 15 17.63 10.91 16.05
N GLY A 16 16.63 11.71 16.44
CA GLY A 16 16.72 12.63 17.58
C GLY A 16 16.96 14.10 17.21
N ASP A 17 16.79 14.50 15.96
CA ASP A 17 16.74 15.92 15.59
C ASP A 17 15.50 16.57 16.23
N GLU A 18 15.73 17.28 17.32
CA GLU A 18 14.70 17.99 18.09
C GLU A 18 14.15 19.15 17.24
N LEU A 19 12.84 19.12 16.97
CA LEU A 19 12.15 20.22 16.33
C LEU A 19 11.97 21.35 17.34
N GLU A 20 12.27 22.59 16.94
CA GLU A 20 11.91 23.77 17.72
C GLU A 20 10.40 23.80 18.01
N GLU A 21 10.04 24.33 19.18
CA GLU A 21 8.66 24.37 19.64
C GLU A 21 7.78 25.17 18.67
N GLY A 22 6.71 24.54 18.19
CA GLY A 22 5.78 25.12 17.21
C GLY A 22 6.16 24.91 15.74
N CYS A 23 7.35 24.38 15.44
CA CYS A 23 7.76 24.02 14.09
C CYS A 23 7.27 22.63 13.70
N TYR A 24 7.12 22.39 12.40
CA TYR A 24 6.76 21.08 11.85
C TYR A 24 7.65 20.74 10.65
N ARG A 25 7.73 19.45 10.31
CA ARG A 25 8.58 18.96 9.21
C ARG A 25 7.97 19.31 7.86
N LYS A 26 8.82 19.75 6.92
CA LYS A 26 8.49 19.95 5.51
C LYS A 26 8.83 18.70 4.72
N TYR A 27 7.94 18.29 3.85
CA TYR A 27 8.14 17.16 2.95
C TYR A 27 7.87 17.57 1.50
N ASP A 28 8.55 16.87 0.59
CA ASP A 28 8.34 16.95 -0.84
C ASP A 28 7.93 15.58 -1.37
N VAL A 29 7.09 15.55 -2.41
CA VAL A 29 6.54 14.28 -2.94
C VAL A 29 7.63 13.31 -3.42
N ASP A 30 8.75 13.86 -3.89
CA ASP A 30 9.91 13.14 -4.44
C ASP A 30 10.94 12.70 -3.41
N LYS A 31 10.77 13.13 -2.15
CA LYS A 31 11.70 12.82 -1.08
C LYS A 31 11.06 11.83 -0.13
N CYS A 32 11.91 10.97 0.43
CA CYS A 32 11.50 9.99 1.41
C CYS A 32 11.47 10.61 2.81
N CYS A 33 12.50 11.38 3.14
CA CYS A 33 12.65 12.06 4.42
C CYS A 33 12.20 13.51 4.32
N SER A 34 12.06 14.15 5.48
CA SER A 34 11.85 15.59 5.58
C SER A 34 12.95 16.37 4.83
N THR A 35 12.54 17.40 4.08
CA THR A 35 13.47 18.30 3.38
C THR A 35 13.83 19.53 4.19
N GLY A 36 13.18 19.69 5.34
CA GLY A 36 13.46 20.74 6.31
C GLY A 36 12.35 20.85 7.35
N SER A 37 12.25 22.01 7.97
CA SER A 37 11.19 22.38 8.89
C SER A 37 10.58 23.72 8.50
N ILE A 38 9.30 23.91 8.83
CA ILE A 38 8.62 25.19 8.76
C ILE A 38 8.27 25.58 10.18
N CYS A 39 8.78 26.73 10.60
CA CYS A 39 8.45 27.38 11.85
C CYS A 39 7.47 28.50 11.54
N PRO A 40 6.25 28.49 12.12
CA PRO A 40 5.33 29.60 11.97
C PRO A 40 5.94 30.83 12.67
N SER A 41 6.66 31.64 11.90
CA SER A 41 6.86 33.04 12.24
C SER A 41 5.51 33.76 12.17
N LYS A 42 5.43 35.05 12.53
CA LYS A 42 4.18 35.83 12.45
C LYS A 42 3.60 35.97 11.03
N GLU A 43 4.18 35.30 10.04
CA GLU A 43 3.75 35.28 8.64
C GLU A 43 2.84 34.09 8.37
N LYS A 44 1.89 34.31 7.45
CA LYS A 44 0.85 33.35 7.12
C LYS A 44 1.48 32.18 6.36
N VAL A 45 1.38 30.98 6.92
CA VAL A 45 1.77 29.74 6.24
C VAL A 45 0.79 29.52 5.08
N GLU A 46 1.30 29.20 3.90
CA GLU A 46 0.46 28.84 2.75
C GLU A 46 -0.28 27.53 3.06
N GLU A 47 -1.56 27.47 2.70
CA GLU A 47 -2.43 26.32 2.96
C GLU A 47 -3.03 25.84 1.65
N CYS A 48 -3.12 24.52 1.49
CA CYS A 48 -3.79 23.87 0.38
C CYS A 48 -5.12 23.31 0.83
N GLU A 49 -6.18 23.57 0.07
CA GLU A 49 -7.47 22.91 0.27
C GLU A 49 -7.62 21.75 -0.72
N PHE A 50 -7.91 20.56 -0.21
CA PHE A 50 -8.18 19.38 -1.01
C PHE A 50 -9.26 18.53 -0.35
N ASP A 51 -10.31 18.18 -1.10
CA ASP A 51 -11.42 17.32 -0.64
C ASP A 51 -12.04 17.77 0.71
N GLY A 52 -12.18 19.10 0.88
CA GLY A 52 -12.71 19.71 2.10
C GLY A 52 -11.78 19.64 3.32
N LYS A 53 -10.52 19.22 3.14
CA LYS A 53 -9.46 19.26 4.16
C LYS A 53 -8.43 20.33 3.81
N THR A 54 -7.99 21.05 4.84
CA THR A 54 -6.91 22.03 4.73
C THR A 54 -5.60 21.38 5.17
N HIS A 55 -4.58 21.46 4.31
CA HIS A 55 -3.23 20.96 4.54
C HIS A 55 -2.25 22.12 4.59
N LYS A 56 -1.28 22.06 5.50
CA LYS A 56 -0.23 23.10 5.61
C LYS A 56 0.82 22.91 4.52
N GLU A 57 1.50 23.98 4.13
CA GLU A 57 2.65 23.88 3.22
C GLU A 57 3.64 22.82 3.70
N GLY A 58 4.10 21.94 2.82
CA GLY A 58 5.02 20.86 3.13
C GLY A 58 4.38 19.63 3.75
N GLU A 59 3.08 19.63 4.02
CA GLU A 59 2.37 18.47 4.55
C GLU A 59 2.13 17.43 3.44
N LEU A 60 2.38 16.16 3.75
CA LEU A 60 2.01 15.05 2.89
C LEU A 60 0.57 14.62 3.17
N PHE A 61 -0.17 14.37 2.09
CA PHE A 61 -1.51 13.80 2.17
C PHE A 61 -1.71 12.72 1.11
N PHE A 62 -2.66 11.83 1.37
CA PHE A 62 -2.97 10.67 0.54
C PHE A 62 -4.44 10.77 0.13
N PRO A 63 -4.75 11.22 -1.11
CA PRO A 63 -6.13 11.34 -1.56
C PRO A 63 -6.87 10.00 -1.50
N GLN A 64 -8.11 10.04 -0.98
CA GLN A 64 -8.97 8.85 -0.91
C GLN A 64 -9.21 8.26 -2.30
N ASP A 65 -9.47 6.96 -2.35
CA ASP A 65 -9.79 6.24 -3.58
C ASP A 65 -8.66 6.30 -4.66
N THR A 66 -7.45 6.71 -4.27
CA THR A 66 -6.27 6.74 -5.14
C THR A 66 -5.04 6.08 -4.49
N CYS A 67 -4.06 5.72 -5.31
CA CYS A 67 -2.72 5.35 -4.86
C CYS A 67 -1.72 6.47 -5.09
N MET A 68 -2.14 7.71 -4.82
CA MET A 68 -1.31 8.89 -4.97
C MET A 68 -0.84 9.37 -3.60
N LYS A 69 0.38 9.88 -3.57
CA LYS A 69 0.96 10.66 -2.48
C LYS A 69 1.11 12.07 -2.98
N CYS A 70 0.63 13.05 -2.23
CA CYS A 70 0.70 14.46 -2.59
C CYS A 70 1.42 15.25 -1.49
N ALA A 71 2.07 16.33 -1.87
CA ALA A 71 2.62 17.32 -0.94
C ALA A 71 1.89 18.66 -1.18
N CYS A 72 1.43 19.30 -0.11
CA CYS A 72 0.93 20.67 -0.22
C CYS A 72 2.12 21.60 -0.49
N GLN A 73 2.13 22.28 -1.62
CA GLN A 73 3.16 23.25 -1.98
C GLN A 73 2.51 24.47 -2.62
N ALA A 74 3.24 25.59 -2.64
CA ALA A 74 2.78 26.82 -3.28
C ALA A 74 2.37 26.56 -4.75
N GLY A 75 1.17 27.01 -5.12
CA GLY A 75 0.61 26.83 -6.45
C GLY A 75 -0.21 25.55 -6.67
N PHE A 76 -0.44 24.74 -5.63
CA PHE A 76 -1.37 23.61 -5.71
C PHE A 76 -2.81 24.10 -5.95
N GLN A 77 -3.43 23.64 -7.04
CA GLN A 77 -4.77 24.08 -7.47
C GLN A 77 -5.87 23.04 -7.18
N GLY A 78 -5.67 22.15 -6.20
CA GLY A 78 -6.64 21.11 -5.86
C GLY A 78 -6.67 19.93 -6.83
N LYS A 79 -5.67 19.80 -7.72
CA LYS A 79 -5.60 18.74 -8.73
C LYS A 79 -4.54 17.71 -8.38
N ILE A 80 -4.89 16.43 -8.53
CA ILE A 80 -3.97 15.30 -8.29
C ILE A 80 -3.10 15.08 -9.53
N GLU A 81 -2.10 15.95 -9.73
CA GLU A 81 -1.17 15.89 -10.87
C GLU A 81 0.26 16.27 -10.47
N GLU A 82 1.23 15.93 -11.33
CA GLU A 82 2.61 16.38 -11.15
C GLU A 82 2.69 17.91 -11.28
N PRO A 83 3.58 18.59 -10.54
CA PRO A 83 4.62 18.03 -9.67
C PRO A 83 4.18 17.73 -8.23
N PHE A 84 2.95 18.08 -7.84
CA PHE A 84 2.50 18.04 -6.44
C PHE A 84 2.16 16.63 -5.96
N CYS A 85 1.70 15.78 -6.88
CA CYS A 85 1.25 14.43 -6.60
C CYS A 85 1.99 13.42 -7.46
N LYS A 86 2.37 12.30 -6.85
CA LYS A 86 2.97 11.15 -7.55
C LYS A 86 2.35 9.85 -7.08
N ARG A 87 2.45 8.84 -7.93
CA ARG A 87 2.01 7.49 -7.58
C ARG A 87 2.84 6.99 -6.40
N ASN A 88 2.16 6.57 -5.34
CA ASN A 88 2.79 5.90 -4.22
C ASN A 88 3.26 4.51 -4.67
N LEU A 89 4.58 4.31 -4.71
CA LEU A 89 5.18 3.04 -5.10
C LEU A 89 5.50 2.25 -3.84
N CYS A 90 4.89 1.08 -3.69
CA CYS A 90 5.08 0.20 -2.53
C CYS A 90 6.45 -0.50 -2.51
N SER A 91 7.28 -0.30 -3.54
CA SER A 91 8.65 -0.83 -3.67
C SER A 91 8.78 -2.34 -3.36
N LEU A 92 7.74 -3.12 -3.67
CA LEU A 92 7.64 -4.54 -3.29
C LEU A 92 8.80 -5.39 -3.80
N GLN A 93 9.25 -5.11 -5.03
CA GLN A 93 10.36 -5.82 -5.66
C GLN A 93 11.70 -5.57 -4.98
N ILE A 94 11.84 -4.50 -4.20
CA ILE A 94 13.07 -4.15 -3.48
C ILE A 94 12.97 -4.69 -2.05
N LEU A 95 11.87 -4.37 -1.36
CA LEU A 95 11.71 -4.62 0.07
C LEU A 95 11.28 -6.05 0.41
N HIS A 96 10.64 -6.77 -0.52
CA HIS A 96 10.00 -8.06 -0.26
C HIS A 96 10.37 -9.13 -1.28
N THR A 97 11.62 -9.08 -1.79
CA THR A 97 12.14 -10.06 -2.75
C THR A 97 12.00 -11.49 -2.24
N ASP A 98 12.30 -11.74 -0.97
CA ASP A 98 12.16 -13.06 -0.34
C ASP A 98 10.71 -13.55 -0.36
N LYS A 99 9.74 -12.67 -0.08
CA LYS A 99 8.31 -12.99 -0.10
C LYS A 99 7.82 -13.30 -1.51
N LEU A 100 8.27 -12.52 -2.49
CA LEU A 100 7.94 -12.72 -3.91
C LEU A 100 8.54 -14.04 -4.43
N GLN A 101 9.80 -14.33 -4.09
CA GLN A 101 10.46 -15.60 -4.46
C GLN A 101 9.78 -16.82 -3.83
N ASN A 102 9.29 -16.69 -2.60
CA ASN A 102 8.53 -17.74 -1.92
C ASN A 102 7.05 -17.75 -2.32
N VAL A 103 6.65 -16.91 -3.28
CA VAL A 103 5.28 -16.85 -3.82
C VAL A 103 4.27 -16.66 -2.69
N CYS A 104 4.59 -15.76 -1.76
CA CYS A 104 3.71 -15.37 -0.67
C CYS A 104 2.62 -14.42 -1.18
N ALA A 105 1.45 -14.48 -0.55
CA ALA A 105 0.33 -13.62 -0.88
C ALA A 105 0.41 -12.29 -0.10
N PRO A 106 0.42 -11.13 -0.76
CA PRO A 106 0.30 -9.84 -0.09
C PRO A 106 -1.03 -9.70 0.65
N VAL A 107 -1.00 -9.13 1.85
CA VAL A 107 -2.16 -8.88 2.71
C VAL A 107 -2.45 -7.40 2.81
N TYR A 108 -3.69 -7.04 2.54
CA TYR A 108 -4.17 -5.67 2.58
C TYR A 108 -5.19 -5.51 3.71
N PHE A 109 -4.87 -4.65 4.68
CA PHE A 109 -5.79 -4.22 5.73
C PHE A 109 -6.41 -2.89 5.34
N LYS A 110 -7.69 -2.69 5.68
CA LYS A 110 -8.33 -1.38 5.55
C LYS A 110 -7.99 -0.56 6.78
N LYS A 111 -7.48 0.65 6.58
CA LYS A 111 -7.45 1.66 7.65
C LYS A 111 -8.75 2.47 7.57
N GLU A 112 -9.25 2.93 8.71
CA GLU A 112 -10.55 3.63 8.79
C GLU A 112 -10.66 4.84 7.84
N GLU A 113 -9.53 5.47 7.49
CA GLU A 113 -9.46 6.61 6.58
C GLU A 113 -9.05 6.26 5.13
N GLU A 114 -8.53 5.05 4.89
CA GLU A 114 -8.03 4.61 3.59
C GLU A 114 -9.03 3.66 2.92
N LYS A 115 -9.72 4.14 1.89
CA LYS A 115 -10.60 3.28 1.06
C LYS A 115 -9.83 2.43 0.04
N SER A 116 -8.64 2.88 -0.37
CA SER A 116 -7.82 2.18 -1.38
C SER A 116 -6.78 1.26 -0.75
N LEU A 117 -6.79 0.00 -1.19
CA LEU A 117 -5.79 -1.00 -0.83
C LEU A 117 -4.57 -0.90 -1.77
N CYS A 118 -3.75 0.14 -1.58
CA CYS A 118 -2.65 0.44 -2.50
C CYS A 118 -1.40 -0.39 -2.25
N CYS A 119 -0.99 -0.48 -0.98
CA CYS A 119 0.20 -1.22 -0.58
C CYS A 119 -0.16 -2.34 0.39
N PRO A 120 0.49 -3.52 0.27
CA PRO A 120 0.33 -4.57 1.25
C PRO A 120 0.88 -4.10 2.59
N ASN A 121 0.18 -4.50 3.65
CA ASN A 121 0.55 -4.24 5.02
C ASN A 121 1.37 -5.39 5.59
N ASP A 122 1.10 -6.61 5.11
CA ASP A 122 1.78 -7.83 5.56
C ASP A 122 1.77 -8.89 4.44
N TRP A 123 2.34 -10.07 4.71
CA TRP A 123 2.46 -11.17 3.77
C TRP A 123 2.08 -12.50 4.41
N VAL A 124 1.22 -13.24 3.73
CA VAL A 124 0.91 -14.63 4.07
C VAL A 124 1.81 -15.52 3.24
N CYS A 125 2.69 -16.27 3.90
CA CYS A 125 3.53 -17.26 3.24
C CYS A 125 3.05 -18.67 3.53
N ARG A 126 3.23 -19.57 2.56
CA ARG A 126 2.96 -20.99 2.75
C ARG A 126 4.05 -21.61 3.63
N SER A 127 3.73 -21.89 4.89
CA SER A 127 4.54 -22.81 5.70
C SER A 127 4.21 -24.26 5.30
N LEU A 128 5.22 -25.14 5.24
CA LEU A 128 5.08 -26.57 4.94
C LEU A 128 4.06 -27.28 5.86
N ILE A 129 3.81 -26.72 7.06
CA ILE A 129 2.95 -27.31 8.10
C ILE A 129 1.47 -27.01 7.85
N GLN A 130 1.12 -25.91 7.16
CA GLN A 130 -0.27 -25.44 7.04
C GLN A 130 -1.08 -26.13 5.92
N ILE A 131 -0.48 -27.08 5.19
CA ILE A 131 -1.06 -27.70 3.99
C ILE A 131 -2.10 -28.77 4.31
N ARG A 132 -1.98 -29.46 5.44
CA ARG A 132 -2.84 -30.64 5.72
C ARG A 132 -4.31 -30.30 6.02
N ASN A 133 -4.63 -29.04 6.30
CA ASN A 133 -5.94 -28.65 6.85
C ASN A 133 -6.70 -27.59 6.02
N ARG A 134 -6.30 -27.28 4.78
CA ARG A 134 -6.99 -26.23 4.00
C ARG A 134 -7.76 -26.81 2.83
N THR A 135 -9.08 -26.76 2.95
CA THR A 135 -10.00 -26.93 1.83
C THR A 135 -10.05 -25.63 1.04
N PRO A 136 -9.77 -25.65 -0.28
CA PRO A 136 -10.00 -24.49 -1.14
C PRO A 136 -11.46 -24.06 -1.03
N VAL A 137 -11.69 -22.77 -0.81
CA VAL A 137 -13.02 -22.17 -0.82
C VAL A 137 -13.20 -21.50 -2.17
N SER A 138 -14.28 -21.81 -2.87
CA SER A 138 -14.67 -21.09 -4.08
C SER A 138 -15.36 -19.80 -3.66
N PHE A 139 -14.77 -18.65 -3.95
CA PHE A 139 -15.42 -17.37 -3.78
C PHE A 139 -16.21 -17.08 -5.06
N ASP A 140 -17.51 -16.86 -4.92
CA ASP A 140 -18.47 -16.85 -6.02
C ASP A 140 -18.09 -15.85 -7.13
N LYS A 141 -18.26 -16.26 -8.39
CA LYS A 141 -17.72 -15.61 -9.59
C LYS A 141 -18.49 -14.35 -9.93
N ARG A 142 -18.09 -13.20 -9.36
CA ARG A 142 -18.43 -11.87 -9.90
C ARG A 142 -17.58 -11.52 -11.13
N ILE A 143 -17.42 -12.46 -12.05
CA ILE A 143 -16.72 -12.24 -13.31
C ILE A 143 -17.77 -12.33 -14.41
N ASN A 144 -17.87 -11.26 -15.21
CA ASN A 144 -18.79 -11.19 -16.33
C ASN A 144 -18.61 -12.41 -17.25
N GLU A 145 -19.70 -13.08 -17.65
CA GLU A 145 -19.68 -14.36 -18.39
C GLU A 145 -18.83 -14.30 -19.67
N GLN A 146 -18.75 -13.13 -20.32
CA GLN A 146 -17.90 -12.93 -21.51
C GLN A 146 -16.40 -12.88 -21.19
N LEU A 147 -16.00 -12.39 -20.02
CA LEU A 147 -14.60 -12.39 -19.58
C LEU A 147 -14.15 -13.79 -19.16
N ILE A 148 -15.06 -14.59 -18.58
CA ILE A 148 -14.81 -15.97 -18.13
C ILE A 148 -14.32 -16.83 -19.29
N THR A 149 -14.92 -16.72 -20.47
CA THR A 149 -14.54 -17.54 -21.64
C THR A 149 -13.10 -17.24 -22.09
N ILE A 150 -12.70 -15.96 -22.11
CA ILE A 150 -11.33 -15.55 -22.48
C ILE A 150 -10.32 -15.96 -21.40
N LEU A 151 -10.67 -15.78 -20.12
CA LEU A 151 -9.82 -16.14 -18.98
C LEU A 151 -9.63 -17.66 -18.85
N LEU A 152 -10.64 -18.45 -19.22
CA LEU A 152 -10.57 -19.93 -19.28
C LEU A 152 -9.69 -20.41 -20.44
N ILE A 153 -9.74 -19.75 -21.60
CA ILE A 153 -8.89 -20.07 -22.75
C ILE A 153 -7.40 -19.81 -22.43
N LEU A 154 -7.12 -18.84 -21.56
CA LEU A 154 -5.76 -18.45 -21.18
C LEU A 154 -5.21 -19.24 -19.97
N GLU A 155 -5.96 -20.19 -19.40
CA GLU A 155 -5.58 -20.99 -18.22
C GLU A 155 -4.97 -20.15 -17.07
N LEU A 156 -5.53 -18.97 -16.83
CA LEU A 156 -4.98 -18.03 -15.86
C LEU A 156 -5.12 -18.58 -14.43
N THR A 157 -3.97 -18.76 -13.79
CA THR A 157 -3.85 -19.27 -12.42
C THR A 157 -2.99 -18.35 -11.57
N CYS A 158 -3.28 -18.30 -10.28
CA CYS A 158 -2.46 -17.62 -9.30
C CYS A 158 -1.64 -18.65 -8.52
N GLN A 159 -0.38 -18.33 -8.29
CA GLN A 159 0.51 -19.16 -7.49
C GLN A 159 0.49 -18.71 -6.02
N PHE A 160 0.63 -19.70 -5.13
CA PHE A 160 0.77 -19.51 -3.70
C PHE A 160 1.65 -20.61 -3.09
N GLY A 161 2.93 -20.28 -2.84
CA GLY A 161 3.98 -21.29 -2.65
C GLY A 161 3.98 -22.30 -3.80
N ALA A 162 3.93 -23.60 -3.48
CA ALA A 162 3.85 -24.67 -4.49
C ALA A 162 2.42 -24.99 -4.99
N ALA A 163 1.39 -24.21 -4.62
CA ALA A 163 0.01 -24.46 -5.03
C ALA A 163 -0.39 -23.47 -6.12
N SER A 164 -1.27 -23.92 -7.01
CA SER A 164 -1.89 -23.08 -8.03
C SER A 164 -3.40 -23.05 -7.77
N LEU A 165 -3.95 -21.85 -7.70
CA LEU A 165 -5.37 -21.59 -7.55
C LEU A 165 -5.93 -21.07 -8.88
N LYS A 166 -7.12 -21.54 -9.24
CA LYS A 166 -7.83 -20.98 -10.40
C LYS A 166 -8.44 -19.64 -10.04
N LEU A 167 -8.73 -18.85 -11.05
CA LEU A 167 -9.41 -17.57 -10.90
C LEU A 167 -10.73 -17.74 -10.10
N GLY A 168 -10.90 -16.97 -9.02
CA GLY A 168 -12.03 -17.05 -8.09
C GLY A 168 -11.90 -18.11 -6.99
N GLU A 169 -10.88 -18.96 -7.01
CA GLU A 169 -10.56 -19.84 -5.89
C GLU A 169 -9.73 -19.12 -4.84
N GLY A 170 -9.89 -19.53 -3.59
CA GLY A 170 -9.18 -18.92 -2.48
C GLY A 170 -9.23 -19.73 -1.19
N PHE A 171 -8.88 -19.07 -0.09
CA PHE A 171 -8.98 -19.60 1.26
C PHE A 171 -9.06 -18.47 2.28
N GLU A 172 -9.54 -18.78 3.48
CA GLU A 172 -9.48 -17.86 4.62
C GLU A 172 -8.31 -18.19 5.53
N GLN A 173 -7.76 -17.18 6.18
CA GLN A 173 -6.64 -17.30 7.12
C GLN A 173 -6.73 -16.26 8.23
N LYS A 174 -6.12 -16.57 9.37
CA LYS A 174 -5.84 -15.61 10.43
C LYS A 174 -4.40 -15.11 10.32
N VAL A 175 -4.21 -13.79 10.40
CA VAL A 175 -2.91 -13.11 10.37
C VAL A 175 -2.79 -12.30 11.65
N ASP A 176 -1.67 -12.44 12.36
CA ASP A 176 -1.34 -11.58 13.49
C ASP A 176 -0.60 -10.35 12.96
N TYR A 177 -1.21 -9.18 13.11
CA TYR A 177 -0.62 -7.91 12.75
C TYR A 177 -0.50 -7.04 14.00
N TYR A 178 0.74 -6.85 14.46
CA TYR A 178 1.07 -6.11 15.69
C TYR A 178 0.27 -6.56 16.93
N GLY A 179 0.09 -7.87 17.12
CA GLY A 179 -0.61 -8.45 18.26
C GLY A 179 -2.15 -8.49 18.11
N THR A 180 -2.68 -8.02 16.98
CA THR A 180 -4.10 -8.11 16.65
C THR A 180 -4.32 -9.19 15.60
N VAL A 181 -5.07 -10.24 15.96
CA VAL A 181 -5.43 -11.31 15.02
C VAL A 181 -6.57 -10.85 14.11
N ARG A 182 -6.28 -10.73 12.82
CA ARG A 182 -7.21 -10.33 11.77
C ARG A 182 -7.57 -11.52 10.89
N ASN A 183 -8.84 -11.64 10.52
CA ASN A 183 -9.29 -12.63 9.55
C ASN A 183 -9.14 -12.05 8.14
N VAL A 184 -8.53 -12.81 7.24
CA VAL A 184 -8.31 -12.39 5.86
C VAL A 184 -8.80 -13.46 4.90
N THR A 185 -9.36 -13.01 3.78
CA THR A 185 -9.69 -13.84 2.63
C THR A 185 -8.62 -13.65 1.55
N CYS A 186 -8.01 -14.74 1.13
CA CYS A 186 -7.04 -14.80 0.05
C CYS A 186 -7.68 -15.40 -1.19
N GLU A 187 -7.65 -14.68 -2.30
CA GLU A 187 -8.36 -15.06 -3.53
C GLU A 187 -7.49 -14.82 -4.77
N CYS A 188 -7.61 -15.70 -5.76
CA CYS A 188 -7.02 -15.49 -7.08
C CYS A 188 -7.92 -14.59 -7.93
N ILE A 189 -7.74 -13.27 -7.79
CA ILE A 189 -8.48 -12.27 -8.58
C ILE A 189 -7.65 -11.69 -9.73
N LEU A 190 -6.32 -11.61 -9.57
CA LEU A 190 -5.41 -11.03 -10.54
C LEU A 190 -4.09 -11.83 -10.56
N PRO A 191 -3.92 -12.74 -11.53
CA PRO A 191 -2.67 -13.48 -11.74
C PRO A 191 -1.45 -12.54 -11.85
N PRO A 192 -0.24 -12.99 -11.48
CA PRO A 192 0.15 -14.37 -11.20
C PRO A 192 0.14 -14.77 -9.72
N LEU A 193 -0.18 -13.87 -8.79
CA LEU A 193 -0.12 -14.12 -7.35
C LEU A 193 -1.49 -13.98 -6.70
N VAL A 194 -1.71 -14.76 -5.64
CA VAL A 194 -2.90 -14.63 -4.79
C VAL A 194 -2.80 -13.35 -3.98
N ALA A 195 -3.91 -12.63 -3.81
CA ALA A 195 -3.97 -11.45 -2.95
C ALA A 195 -4.94 -11.69 -1.78
N CYS A 196 -4.60 -11.19 -0.59
CA CYS A 196 -5.41 -11.33 0.61
C CYS A 196 -5.95 -9.98 1.08
N LYS A 197 -7.21 -9.94 1.50
CA LYS A 197 -7.85 -8.75 2.09
C LYS A 197 -8.55 -9.10 3.40
N GLU A 198 -8.59 -8.14 4.31
CA GLU A 198 -9.38 -8.27 5.54
C GLU A 198 -10.88 -8.41 5.27
N ILE A 199 -11.55 -9.23 6.09
CA ILE A 199 -12.99 -9.50 6.06
C ILE A 199 -13.73 -8.53 6.97
#